data_AF-Q29658-F1
#
_entry.id   AF-Q29658-F1
#
_cell.length_a   1.000
_cell.length_b   1.000
_cell.length_c   1.000
_cell.angle_alpha   90.00
_cell.angle_beta   90.00
_cell.angle_gamma   90.00
#
_symmetry.space_group_name_H-M   'P 1'
#
loop_
_entity.id
_entity.type
_entity.pdbx_description
1 polymer ?
#
loop_
_entity_poly.entity_id
_entity_poly.type
_entity_poly.pdbx_seq_one_letter_code
_entity_poly.pdbx_strand_id
1 'polypeptide(L)' 'AAAVVPSGEEQRYRCHVQHEGLPEPLTLRWEPSSQPTIPIVGIVAGLAVLAVLAVLGAVVAVVMCRRKSSGGKGGSY' A
#
# COMPACT_ATOMS: atom_id res chain seq x y z
N ALA A 1 29.40 -12.70 17.85
CA ALA A 1 28.33 -12.46 18.85
C ALA A 1 27.06 -12.07 18.11
N ALA A 2 25.90 -12.58 18.54
CA ALA A 2 24.60 -12.23 17.96
C ALA A 2 23.84 -11.37 18.96
N ALA A 3 23.30 -10.25 18.52
CA ALA A 3 22.46 -9.36 19.33
C ALA A 3 21.03 -9.41 18.79
N VAL A 4 20.07 -9.60 19.69
CA VAL A 4 18.64 -9.52 19.37
C VAL A 4 18.25 -8.05 19.36
N VAL A 5 17.77 -7.54 18.22
CA VAL A 5 17.30 -6.16 18.09
C VAL A 5 15.78 -6.17 17.94
N PRO A 6 15.02 -5.36 18.73
CA PRO A 6 13.58 -5.27 18.60
C PRO A 6 13.16 -4.56 17.28
N SER A 7 12.05 -5.03 16.70
CA SER A 7 11.52 -4.52 15.43
C SER A 7 11.24 -3.01 15.52
N GLY A 8 11.92 -2.21 14.70
CA GLY A 8 11.79 -0.75 14.67
C GLY A 8 12.94 0.01 15.36
N GLU A 9 13.82 -0.66 16.12
CA GLU A 9 15.06 -0.05 16.64
C GLU A 9 16.29 -0.41 15.81
N GLU A 10 16.15 -1.32 14.85
CA GLU A 10 17.20 -1.85 13.96
C GLU A 10 17.99 -0.76 13.23
N GLN A 11 17.36 0.38 12.94
CA GLN A 11 17.99 1.54 12.31
C GLN A 11 19.01 2.28 13.17
N ARG A 12 18.90 2.14 14.50
CA ARG A 12 19.81 2.77 15.47
C ARG A 12 20.92 1.82 15.90
N TYR A 13 20.80 0.53 15.57
CA TYR A 13 21.81 -0.47 15.87
C TYR A 13 22.86 -0.52 14.77
N ARG A 14 24.10 -0.25 15.18
CA ARG A 14 25.27 -0.16 14.32
C ARG A 14 26.28 -1.21 14.80
N CYS A 15 26.67 -2.13 13.94
CA CYS A 15 27.64 -3.16 14.28
C CYS A 15 29.04 -2.67 13.95
N HIS A 16 29.92 -2.62 14.95
CA HIS A 16 31.32 -2.26 14.80
C HIS A 16 32.16 -3.53 14.72
N VAL A 17 32.82 -3.76 13.58
CA VAL A 17 33.71 -4.90 13.40
C VAL A 17 35.15 -4.40 13.41
N GLN A 18 35.91 -4.83 14.41
CA GLN A 18 37.35 -4.63 14.48
C GLN A 18 38.04 -5.92 14.04
N HIS A 19 39.06 -5.79 13.20
CA HIS A 19 39.86 -6.90 12.71
C HIS A 19 41.27 -6.37 12.45
N GLU A 20 42.29 -7.14 12.85
CA GLU A 20 43.72 -6.76 12.78
C GLU A 20 44.18 -6.27 11.38
N GLY A 21 43.48 -6.66 10.31
CA GLY A 21 43.77 -6.22 8.94
C GLY A 21 43.11 -4.91 8.51
N LEU A 22 42.27 -4.29 9.35
CA LEU A 22 41.62 -3.01 9.05
C LEU A 22 42.21 -1.89 9.91
N PRO A 23 42.80 -0.84 9.31
CA PRO A 23 43.33 0.30 10.06
C PRO A 23 42.23 1.11 10.77
N GLU A 24 40.97 0.97 10.35
CA GLU A 24 39.79 1.59 10.95
C GLU A 24 38.64 0.59 11.10
N PRO A 25 37.82 0.67 12.17
CA PRO A 25 36.70 -0.24 12.38
C PRO A 25 35.65 -0.12 11.27
N LEU A 26 35.44 -1.19 10.51
CA LEU A 26 34.39 -1.22 9.51
C LEU A 26 33.05 -1.12 10.23
N THR A 27 32.32 -0.08 9.92
CA THR A 27 30.99 0.08 10.47
C THR A 27 29.94 -0.35 9.46
N LEU A 28 29.25 -1.44 9.77
CA LEU A 28 28.10 -1.90 9.02
C LEU A 28 26.84 -1.24 9.61
N ARG A 29 26.18 -0.39 8.81
CA ARG A 29 24.82 0.08 9.12
C ARG A 29 23.85 -1.04 8.76
N TRP A 30 22.87 -1.31 9.63
CA TRP A 30 21.70 -2.08 9.22
C TRP A 30 20.90 -1.21 8.24
N GLU A 31 21.06 -1.46 6.94
CA GLU A 31 20.22 -0.83 5.92
C GLU A 31 18.77 -1.23 6.26
N PRO A 32 17.86 -0.27 6.50
CA PRO A 32 16.45 -0.61 6.55
C PRO A 32 16.20 -1.30 5.23
N SER A 33 15.66 -2.53 5.25
CA SER A 33 15.06 -3.08 4.05
C SER A 33 14.24 -1.93 3.50
N SER A 34 14.66 -1.38 2.35
CA SER A 34 13.98 -0.26 1.70
C SER A 34 12.69 -0.88 1.21
N GLN A 35 11.77 -1.03 2.15
CA GLN A 35 10.67 -1.95 2.01
C GLN A 35 9.81 -1.37 0.89
N PRO A 36 9.28 -2.23 0.01
CA PRO A 36 8.32 -1.84 -1.01
C PRO A 36 6.97 -1.39 -0.40
N THR A 37 6.94 -0.96 0.85
CA THR A 37 5.76 -0.49 1.57
C THR A 37 5.12 0.70 0.87
N ILE A 38 5.92 1.63 0.34
CA ILE A 38 5.42 2.80 -0.38
C ILE A 38 4.68 2.38 -1.68
N PRO A 39 5.25 1.57 -2.59
CA PRO A 39 4.52 1.12 -3.76
C PRO A 39 3.31 0.23 -3.42
N ILE A 40 3.39 -0.62 -2.39
CA ILE A 40 2.28 -1.50 -1.99
C ILE A 40 1.07 -0.67 -1.49
N VAL A 41 1.29 0.31 -0.61
CA VAL A 41 0.21 1.16 -0.08
C VAL A 41 -0.44 1.97 -1.20
N GLY A 42 0.34 2.48 -2.16
CA GLY A 42 -0.18 3.19 -3.32
C GLY A 42 -1.09 2.33 -4.19
N ILE A 43 -0.70 1.07 -4.45
CA ILE A 43 -1.52 0.12 -5.23
C ILE A 43 -2.82 -0.19 -4.49
N VAL A 44 -2.76 -0.51 -3.19
CA VAL A 44 -3.95 -0.83 -2.40
C VAL A 44 -4.92 0.36 -2.36
N ALA A 45 -4.41 1.58 -2.14
CA ALA A 45 -5.22 2.78 -2.16
C ALA A 45 -5.88 3.01 -3.54
N GLY A 46 -5.13 2.83 -4.63
CA GLY A 46 -5.65 2.96 -5.99
C GLY A 46 -6.78 1.98 -6.30
N LEU A 47 -6.60 0.70 -5.93
CA LEU A 47 -7.62 -0.34 -6.13
C LEU A 47 -8.88 -0.06 -5.30
N ALA A 48 -8.72 0.41 -4.05
CA ALA A 48 -9.85 0.77 -3.20
C ALA A 48 -10.69 1.90 -3.81
N VAL A 49 -10.04 2.95 -4.33
CA VAL A 49 -10.73 4.06 -4.99
C VAL A 49 -11.47 3.59 -6.25
N LEU A 50 -10.83 2.76 -7.09
CA LEU A 50 -11.46 2.19 -8.27
C LEU A 50 -12.71 1.36 -7.93
N ALA A 51 -12.63 0.53 -6.90
CA ALA A 51 -13.77 -0.29 -6.46
C ALA A 51 -14.95 0.59 -6.01
N VAL A 52 -14.69 1.65 -5.25
CA VAL A 52 -15.73 2.60 -4.81
C VAL A 52 -16.39 3.28 -6.01
N LEU A 53 -15.60 3.78 -6.97
CA LEU A 53 -16.15 4.42 -8.16
C LEU A 53 -16.98 3.47 -9.02
N ALA A 54 -16.54 2.21 -9.18
CA ALA A 54 -17.28 1.21 -9.92
C ALA A 54 -18.64 0.90 -9.29
N VAL A 55 -18.71 0.78 -7.95
CA VAL A 55 -19.96 0.56 -7.22
C VAL A 55 -20.90 1.74 -7.40
N LEU A 56 -20.41 2.97 -7.24
CA LEU A 56 -21.22 4.17 -7.45
C LEU A 56 -21.76 4.25 -8.88
N GLY A 57 -20.91 3.99 -9.88
CA GLY A 57 -21.31 3.94 -11.28
C GLY A 57 -22.38 2.89 -11.55
N ALA A 58 -22.24 1.69 -10.99
CA ALA A 58 -23.21 0.61 -11.12
C ALA A 58 -24.56 0.98 -10.48
N VAL A 59 -24.54 1.58 -9.28
CA VAL A 59 -25.77 2.04 -8.59
C VAL A 59 -26.48 3.10 -9.43
N VAL A 60 -25.76 4.10 -9.95
CA VAL A 60 -26.34 5.13 -10.82
C VAL A 60 -26.93 4.50 -12.08
N ALA A 61 -26.21 3.60 -12.74
CA ALA A 61 -26.70 2.91 -13.93
C ALA A 61 -27.99 2.11 -13.65
N VAL A 62 -28.03 1.35 -12.55
CA VAL A 62 -29.22 0.60 -12.13
C VAL A 62 -30.39 1.54 -11.85
N VAL A 63 -30.17 2.64 -11.12
CA VAL A 63 -31.21 3.64 -10.83
C VAL A 63 -31.75 4.26 -12.11
N MET A 64 -30.88 4.64 -13.05
CA MET A 64 -31.29 5.21 -14.34
C MET A 64 -32.06 4.20 -15.19
N CYS A 65 -31.63 2.93 -15.24
CA CYS A 65 -32.36 1.85 -15.92
C CYS A 65 -33.75 1.63 -15.34
N ARG A 66 -33.89 1.61 -14.00
CA ARG A 66 -35.19 1.48 -13.33
C ARG A 66 -36.09 2.69 -13.60
N ARG A 67 -35.54 3.91 -13.55
CA ARG A 67 -36.31 5.14 -13.81
C ARG A 67 -36.80 5.20 -15.26
N LYS A 68 -35.96 4.77 -16.21
CA LYS A 68 -36.30 4.71 -17.63
C LYS A 68 -37.35 3.63 -17.93
N SER A 69 -37.31 2.47 -17.26
CA SER A 69 -38.37 1.45 -17.43
C SER A 69 -39.69 1.85 -16.76
N SER A 70 -39.66 2.64 -15.67
CA SER A 70 -40.88 3.13 -15.01
C SER A 70 -41.55 4.29 -15.74
N GLY A 71 -40.83 5.01 -16.59
CA GLY A 71 -41.37 6.12 -17.40
C GLY A 71 -42.06 5.71 -18.71
N GLY A 72 -42.01 4.42 -19.09
CA GLY A 72 -42.52 3.89 -20.36
C GLY A 72 -43.92 3.27 -20.28
N LYS A 73 -44.76 3.73 -19.36
CA LYS A 73 -46.13 3.21 -19.13
C LYS A 73 -47.15 4.36 -19.18
N GLY A 74 -47.14 5.11 -20.27
CA GLY A 74 -48.10 6.19 -20.50
C GLY A 74 -48.02 6.67 -21.94
N GLY A 75 -49.00 6.29 -22.75
CA GLY A 75 -49.21 6.85 -24.09
C GLY A 75 -49.13 5.84 -25.23
N SER A 76 -50.09 4.93 -25.27
CA SER A 76 -50.66 4.51 -26.56
C SER A 76 -52.11 4.13 -26.27
N TYR A 77 -52.96 5.15 -26.24
CA TYR A 77 -54.34 5.01 -26.70
C TYR A 77 -54.34 5.23 -28.21
#